data_AF-A0A537ELE3-F1
#
_entry.id   AF-A0A537ELE3-F1
#
_cell.length_a   1.000
_cell.length_b   1.000
_cell.length_c   1.000
_cell.angle_alpha   90.00
_cell.angle_beta   90.00
_cell.angle_gamma   90.00
#
_symmetry.space_group_name_H-M   'P 1'
#
loop_
_entity.id
_entity.type
_entity.pdbx_description
1 polymer ?
#
loop_
_entity_poly.entity_id
_entity_poly.type
_entity_poly.pdbx_seq_one_letter_code
_entity_poly.pdbx_strand_id
1 'polypeptide(L)'
;MDLNKWANGLNERVYNEWKTHFFEWKQGFKILYGWPLETPRLMIISLNPGGDQSSFAEDRERFERGDFSSAQKPPYLTSAYRFAIKMRDLFGEHVELLRETVAFPVSFFRSEGWSSIPRNVKNQMKQFCFPIVREIIQTMPPRRLLVIGLNTYEKLESILGGFTDKQVALLREGEKTSTLIKESKWGAKRGAILRRI
;
A
#
# COMPACT_ATOMS: atom_id res chain seq x y z
N MET A 1 0.35 -19.91 10.73
CA MET A 1 -0.51 -18.76 11.10
C MET A 1 -1.58 -18.62 10.04
N ASP A 2 -2.84 -18.43 10.42
CA ASP A 2 -3.91 -18.16 9.43
C ASP A 2 -3.83 -16.68 9.01
N LEU A 3 -3.42 -16.44 7.76
CA LEU A 3 -3.22 -15.10 7.21
C LEU A 3 -4.53 -14.33 7.05
N ASN A 4 -5.65 -15.00 6.76
CA ASN A 4 -6.94 -14.35 6.66
C ASN A 4 -7.41 -13.91 8.03
N LYS A 5 -7.25 -14.76 9.04
CA LYS A 5 -7.54 -14.39 10.44
C LYS A 5 -6.67 -13.23 10.90
N TRP A 6 -5.38 -13.25 10.59
CA TRP A 6 -4.46 -12.14 10.90
C TRP A 6 -4.88 -10.84 10.19
N ALA A 7 -5.17 -10.89 8.88
CA ALA A 7 -5.58 -9.70 8.12
C ALA A 7 -6.92 -9.12 8.60
N ASN A 8 -7.86 -9.97 9.02
CA ASN A 8 -9.13 -9.54 9.59
C ASN A 8 -8.92 -8.86 10.95
N GLY A 9 -8.09 -9.43 11.83
CA GLY A 9 -7.71 -8.80 13.09
C GLY A 9 -6.96 -7.47 12.89
N LEU A 10 -6.17 -7.36 11.82
CA LEU A 10 -5.53 -6.11 11.43
C LEU A 10 -6.57 -5.05 11.01
N ASN A 11 -7.57 -5.41 10.20
CA ASN A 11 -8.66 -4.51 9.82
C ASN A 11 -9.43 -4.03 11.08
N GLU A 12 -9.76 -4.93 11.99
CA GLU A 12 -10.43 -4.62 13.25
C GLU A 12 -9.61 -3.64 14.11
N ARG A 13 -8.32 -3.91 14.31
CA ARG A 13 -7.42 -3.04 15.09
C ARG A 13 -7.37 -1.62 14.54
N VAL A 14 -7.21 -1.47 13.23
CA VAL A 14 -7.15 -0.14 12.59
C VAL A 14 -8.51 0.54 12.56
N TYR A 15 -9.60 -0.21 12.41
CA TYR A 15 -10.94 0.33 12.52
C TYR A 15 -11.21 0.89 13.93
N ASN A 16 -10.84 0.16 14.97
CA ASN A 16 -11.01 0.60 16.35
C ASN A 16 -10.17 1.85 16.67
N GLU A 17 -8.93 1.90 16.16
CA GLU A 17 -8.10 3.11 16.23
C GLU A 17 -8.77 4.30 15.53
N TRP A 18 -9.23 4.10 14.29
CA TRP A 18 -9.93 5.13 13.54
C TRP A 18 -11.17 5.62 14.28
N LYS A 19 -12.01 4.70 14.79
CA LYS A 19 -13.24 5.02 15.52
C LYS A 19 -12.97 5.80 16.81
N THR A 20 -11.88 5.50 17.50
CA THR A 20 -11.55 6.12 18.80
C THR A 20 -10.82 7.44 18.66
N HIS A 21 -9.87 7.53 17.73
CA HIS A 21 -8.91 8.64 17.67
C HIS A 21 -9.02 9.48 16.39
N PHE A 22 -9.60 8.93 15.32
CA PHE A 22 -9.66 9.58 14.01
C PHE A 22 -11.06 9.62 13.40
N PHE A 23 -12.12 9.54 14.22
CA PHE A 23 -13.51 9.49 13.72
C PHE A 23 -13.91 10.74 12.92
N GLU A 24 -13.30 11.88 13.22
CA GLU A 24 -13.46 13.12 12.46
C GLU A 24 -12.77 13.08 11.08
N TRP A 25 -11.87 12.13 10.86
CA TRP A 25 -11.26 11.85 9.57
C TRP A 25 -12.22 11.05 8.69
N LYS A 26 -13.24 11.73 8.14
CA LYS A 26 -14.38 11.10 7.44
C LYS A 26 -13.99 10.34 6.16
N GLN A 27 -12.83 10.65 5.57
CA GLN A 27 -12.26 9.89 4.46
C GLN A 27 -11.86 8.47 4.89
N GLY A 28 -11.71 8.19 6.18
CA GLY A 28 -11.43 6.85 6.67
C GLY A 28 -10.05 6.34 6.28
N PHE A 29 -9.95 5.04 6.03
CA PHE A 29 -8.68 4.36 5.82
C PHE A 29 -8.77 3.21 4.80
N LYS A 30 -7.61 2.72 4.35
CA LYS A 30 -7.43 1.46 3.63
C LYS A 30 -6.06 0.87 3.97
N ILE A 31 -6.03 -0.39 4.36
CA ILE A 31 -4.80 -1.08 4.79
C ILE A 31 -4.29 -1.92 3.64
N LEU A 32 -4.98 -3.02 3.32
CA LEU A 32 -4.57 -3.95 2.27
C LEU A 32 -5.43 -3.78 1.00
N TYR A 33 -4.79 -3.99 -0.14
CA TYR A 33 -5.38 -4.17 -1.43
C TYR A 33 -5.05 -5.59 -1.92
N GLY A 34 -6.10 -6.41 -2.08
CA GLY A 34 -5.98 -7.84 -2.38
C GLY A 34 -5.87 -8.72 -1.14
N TRP A 35 -5.78 -10.03 -1.37
CA TRP A 35 -5.67 -11.03 -0.31
C TRP A 35 -4.27 -11.08 0.29
N PRO A 36 -4.17 -11.40 1.59
CA PRO A 36 -2.87 -11.65 2.21
C PRO A 36 -2.25 -12.90 1.59
N LEU A 37 -0.95 -12.82 1.28
CA LEU A 37 -0.17 -13.90 0.68
C LEU A 37 1.05 -14.17 1.56
N GLU A 38 1.38 -15.44 1.78
CA GLU A 38 2.49 -15.82 2.69
C GLU A 38 3.85 -15.36 2.18
N THR A 39 4.08 -15.42 0.87
CA THR A 39 5.32 -14.96 0.25
C THR A 39 5.01 -14.34 -1.10
N PRO A 40 4.45 -13.12 -1.13
CA PRO A 40 4.03 -12.49 -2.38
C PRO A 40 5.23 -12.32 -3.29
N ARG A 41 5.07 -12.67 -4.58
CA ARG A 41 6.13 -12.48 -5.58
C ARG A 41 6.51 -11.00 -5.71
N LEU A 42 5.52 -10.13 -5.53
CA LEU A 42 5.67 -8.69 -5.53
C LEU A 42 4.73 -8.08 -4.48
N MET A 43 5.26 -7.14 -3.72
CA MET A 43 4.51 -6.30 -2.81
C MET A 43 4.64 -4.84 -3.22
N ILE A 44 3.51 -4.14 -3.33
CA ILE A 44 3.45 -2.76 -3.82
C ILE A 44 3.16 -1.84 -2.62
N ILE A 45 4.05 -0.89 -2.35
CA ILE A 45 3.93 0.03 -1.23
C ILE A 45 3.79 1.46 -1.75
N SER A 46 2.70 2.13 -1.37
CA SER A 46 2.42 3.53 -1.73
C SER A 46 2.38 4.43 -0.50
N LEU A 47 2.15 5.74 -0.69
CA LEU A 47 2.23 6.70 0.42
C LEU A 47 1.01 6.63 1.34
N ASN A 48 -0.15 6.90 0.78
CA ASN A 48 -1.44 6.92 1.45
C ASN A 48 -2.52 6.54 0.43
N PRO A 49 -3.66 5.99 0.87
CA PRO A 49 -4.78 5.77 -0.01
C PRO A 49 -5.36 7.12 -0.44
N GLY A 50 -5.75 7.21 -1.70
CA GLY A 50 -6.59 8.31 -2.19
C GLY A 50 -8.06 8.04 -1.86
N GLY A 51 -8.93 8.90 -2.38
CA GLY A 51 -10.37 8.81 -2.18
C GLY A 51 -10.86 9.72 -1.06
N ASP A 52 -12.17 9.89 -1.03
CA ASP A 52 -12.91 10.79 -0.15
C ASP A 52 -13.75 9.99 0.86
N GLN A 53 -14.69 10.66 1.53
CA GLN A 53 -15.63 10.00 2.45
C GLN A 53 -16.49 8.93 1.76
N SER A 54 -16.92 9.15 0.51
CA SER A 54 -17.70 8.16 -0.24
C SER A 54 -16.90 6.87 -0.47
N SER A 55 -15.58 7.01 -0.64
CA SER A 55 -14.65 5.89 -0.83
C SER A 55 -14.49 5.00 0.41
N PHE A 56 -14.97 5.44 1.58
CA PHE A 56 -14.94 4.68 2.83
C PHE A 56 -16.33 4.25 3.32
N ALA A 57 -17.42 4.76 2.72
CA ALA A 57 -18.78 4.49 3.19
C ALA A 57 -19.09 2.98 3.27
N GLU A 58 -18.79 2.23 2.21
CA GLU A 58 -19.03 0.78 2.15
C GLU A 58 -18.16 0.01 3.17
N ASP A 59 -16.85 0.33 3.24
CA ASP A 59 -15.94 -0.28 4.21
C ASP A 59 -16.42 0.02 5.65
N ARG A 60 -16.88 1.24 5.93
CA ARG A 60 -17.40 1.66 7.23
C ARG A 60 -18.64 0.86 7.61
N GLU A 61 -19.65 0.82 6.76
CA GLU A 61 -20.90 0.09 7.04
C GLU A 61 -20.63 -1.39 7.36
N ARG A 62 -19.69 -1.99 6.64
CA ARG A 62 -19.27 -3.37 6.84
C ARG A 62 -18.58 -3.57 8.19
N PHE A 63 -17.65 -2.68 8.55
CA PHE A 63 -16.98 -2.71 9.85
C PHE A 63 -17.92 -2.46 11.04
N GLU A 64 -18.92 -1.56 10.91
CA GLU A 64 -19.93 -1.34 11.95
C GLU A 64 -20.79 -2.59 12.22
N ARG A 65 -20.92 -3.49 11.24
CA ARG A 65 -21.59 -4.80 11.39
C ARG A 65 -20.65 -5.92 11.87
N GLY A 66 -19.40 -5.60 12.19
CA GLY A 66 -18.39 -6.57 12.64
C GLY A 66 -17.77 -7.41 11.52
N ASP A 67 -18.00 -7.09 10.25
CA ASP A 67 -17.35 -7.76 9.14
C ASP A 67 -16.01 -7.07 8.82
N PHE A 68 -14.92 -7.70 9.24
CA PHE A 68 -13.55 -7.24 9.02
C PHE A 68 -12.82 -8.01 7.92
N SER A 69 -13.53 -8.75 7.07
CA SER A 69 -12.91 -9.53 5.97
C SER A 69 -12.11 -8.66 5.00
N SER A 70 -11.05 -9.20 4.40
CA SER A 70 -10.25 -8.48 3.39
C SER A 70 -10.79 -8.68 1.98
N ALA A 71 -10.66 -7.64 1.14
CA ALA A 71 -11.09 -7.70 -0.26
C ALA A 71 -10.33 -8.78 -1.05
N GLN A 72 -11.06 -9.53 -1.90
CA GLN A 72 -10.49 -10.71 -2.56
C GLN A 72 -9.50 -10.44 -3.68
N LYS A 73 -9.63 -9.30 -4.36
CA LYS A 73 -8.82 -9.01 -5.54
C LYS A 73 -8.22 -7.61 -5.45
N PRO A 74 -6.95 -7.43 -5.83
CA PRO A 74 -6.38 -6.09 -5.98
C PRO A 74 -7.21 -5.31 -7.01
N PRO A 75 -7.53 -4.03 -6.75
CA PRO A 75 -8.34 -3.23 -7.66
C PRO A 75 -7.61 -2.86 -8.96
N TYR A 76 -6.32 -3.14 -9.09
CA TYR A 76 -5.50 -2.72 -10.23
C TYR A 76 -5.91 -3.35 -11.56
N LEU A 77 -6.51 -4.55 -11.54
CA LEU A 77 -6.88 -5.25 -12.77
C LEU A 77 -8.15 -4.69 -13.41
N THR A 78 -9.14 -4.29 -12.60
CA THR A 78 -10.49 -3.99 -13.09
C THR A 78 -10.91 -2.54 -12.88
N SER A 79 -10.27 -1.82 -11.96
CA SER A 79 -10.74 -0.48 -11.60
C SER A 79 -10.38 0.57 -12.66
N ALA A 80 -11.27 1.53 -12.85
CA ALA A 80 -11.10 2.65 -13.77
C ALA A 80 -10.39 3.87 -13.15
N TYR A 81 -10.04 3.84 -11.84
CA TYR A 81 -9.36 4.98 -11.24
C TYR A 81 -7.94 5.18 -11.83
N ARG A 82 -7.49 6.43 -11.91
CA ARG A 82 -6.23 6.83 -12.59
C ARG A 82 -5.01 6.04 -12.16
N PHE A 83 -4.86 5.75 -10.87
CA PHE A 83 -3.74 4.97 -10.36
C PHE A 83 -3.78 3.49 -10.82
N ALA A 84 -4.96 2.86 -10.96
CA ALA A 84 -5.07 1.50 -11.47
C ALA A 84 -4.71 1.44 -12.95
N ILE A 85 -5.13 2.44 -13.74
CA ILE A 85 -4.73 2.58 -15.15
C ILE A 85 -3.20 2.67 -15.24
N LYS A 86 -2.59 3.59 -14.48
CA LYS A 86 -1.12 3.74 -14.46
C LYS A 86 -0.40 2.45 -14.05
N MET A 87 -0.96 1.69 -13.10
CA MET A 87 -0.40 0.41 -12.70
C MET A 87 -0.50 -0.65 -13.81
N ARG A 88 -1.59 -0.67 -14.58
CA ARG A 88 -1.69 -1.57 -15.74
C ARG A 88 -0.70 -1.17 -16.84
N ASP A 89 -0.63 0.12 -17.17
CA ASP A 89 0.31 0.64 -18.18
C ASP A 89 1.77 0.34 -17.80
N LEU A 90 2.09 0.49 -16.51
CA LEU A 90 3.41 0.20 -15.96
C LEU A 90 3.83 -1.26 -16.16
N PHE A 91 2.88 -2.20 -16.03
CA PHE A 91 3.13 -3.63 -16.15
C PHE A 91 2.99 -4.13 -17.59
N GLY A 92 2.28 -3.41 -18.46
CA GLY A 92 2.13 -3.74 -19.88
C GLY A 92 1.67 -5.19 -20.09
N GLU A 93 2.42 -5.94 -20.90
CA GLU A 93 2.17 -7.36 -21.18
C GLU A 93 2.23 -8.26 -19.93
N HIS A 94 2.85 -7.78 -18.85
CA HIS A 94 2.96 -8.49 -17.57
C HIS A 94 1.88 -8.09 -16.55
N VAL A 95 0.77 -7.48 -16.99
CA VAL A 95 -0.33 -7.03 -16.11
C VAL A 95 -0.89 -8.13 -15.20
N GLU A 96 -0.88 -9.38 -15.66
CA GLU A 96 -1.33 -10.53 -14.86
C GLU A 96 -0.52 -10.75 -13.58
N LEU A 97 0.73 -10.25 -13.51
CA LEU A 97 1.52 -10.28 -12.28
C LEU A 97 0.82 -9.53 -11.14
N LEU A 98 -0.03 -8.52 -11.44
CA LEU A 98 -0.77 -7.77 -10.43
C LEU A 98 -1.81 -8.63 -9.69
N ARG A 99 -2.23 -9.78 -10.25
CA ARG A 99 -3.18 -10.70 -9.60
C ARG A 99 -2.62 -11.32 -8.32
N GLU A 100 -1.32 -11.58 -8.29
CA GLU A 100 -0.60 -12.22 -7.17
C GLU A 100 0.16 -11.20 -6.33
N THR A 101 -0.32 -9.96 -6.27
CA THR A 101 0.29 -8.89 -5.47
C THR A 101 -0.48 -8.61 -4.20
N VAL A 102 0.28 -8.33 -3.14
CA VAL A 102 -0.23 -7.62 -1.97
C VAL A 102 0.17 -6.18 -2.11
N ALA A 103 -0.77 -5.25 -1.93
CA ALA A 103 -0.42 -3.83 -1.91
C ALA A 103 -0.98 -3.12 -0.69
N PHE A 104 -0.26 -2.13 -0.17
CA PHE A 104 -0.70 -1.32 0.96
C PHE A 104 0.05 0.02 1.01
N PRO A 105 -0.51 1.05 1.67
CA PRO A 105 0.18 2.31 1.87
C PRO A 105 0.98 2.35 3.18
N VAL A 106 2.03 3.18 3.28
CA VAL A 106 2.76 3.39 4.54
C VAL A 106 1.95 4.17 5.58
N SER A 107 0.91 4.89 5.16
CA SER A 107 -0.11 5.44 6.03
C SER A 107 -1.48 4.99 5.57
N PHE A 108 -2.27 4.40 6.46
CA PHE A 108 -3.55 3.80 6.09
C PHE A 108 -4.67 4.82 5.91
N PHE A 109 -4.53 6.05 6.39
CA PHE A 109 -5.61 7.05 6.36
C PHE A 109 -5.70 7.76 5.00
N ARG A 110 -6.92 7.86 4.46
CA ARG A 110 -7.16 8.46 3.13
C ARG A 110 -6.88 9.95 3.14
N SER A 111 -6.22 10.46 2.10
CA SER A 111 -6.12 11.90 1.89
C SER A 111 -5.86 12.21 0.41
N GLU A 112 -6.27 13.40 -0.04
CA GLU A 112 -5.95 13.89 -1.39
C GLU A 112 -4.44 14.03 -1.61
N GLY A 113 -3.72 14.32 -0.54
CA GLY A 113 -2.27 14.33 -0.52
C GLY A 113 -1.73 14.24 0.90
N TRP A 114 -0.56 13.64 1.06
CA TRP A 114 0.08 13.58 2.36
C TRP A 114 0.39 14.99 2.89
N SER A 115 0.75 15.95 2.02
CA SER A 115 1.10 17.31 2.42
C SER A 115 -0.05 18.08 3.10
N SER A 116 -1.32 17.81 2.77
CA SER A 116 -2.48 18.54 3.32
C SER A 116 -2.82 18.17 4.77
N ILE A 117 -2.33 17.04 5.29
CA ILE A 117 -2.64 16.61 6.66
C ILE A 117 -1.89 17.50 7.68
N PRO A 118 -2.55 18.01 8.73
CA PRO A 118 -1.88 18.75 9.80
C PRO A 118 -0.70 17.99 10.43
N ARG A 119 0.35 18.70 10.84
CA ARG A 119 1.61 18.08 11.30
C ARG A 119 1.43 17.18 12.53
N ASN A 120 0.63 17.63 13.51
CA ASN A 120 0.30 16.85 14.70
C ASN A 120 -0.44 15.56 14.34
N VAL A 121 -1.45 15.64 13.46
CA VAL A 121 -2.22 14.48 12.98
C VAL A 121 -1.32 13.51 12.20
N LYS A 122 -0.44 14.02 11.31
CA LYS A 122 0.57 13.20 10.61
C LYS A 122 1.44 12.42 11.59
N ASN A 123 1.86 13.04 12.69
CA ASN A 123 2.74 12.39 13.66
C ASN A 123 2.00 11.25 14.39
N GLN A 124 0.75 11.48 14.81
CA GLN A 124 -0.09 10.43 15.40
C GLN A 124 -0.31 9.28 14.42
N MET A 125 -0.70 9.59 13.17
CA MET A 125 -0.89 8.58 12.13
C MET A 125 0.39 7.78 11.85
N LYS A 126 1.56 8.42 11.85
CA LYS A 126 2.86 7.72 11.70
C LYS A 126 3.13 6.79 12.88
N GLN A 127 2.97 7.29 14.11
CA GLN A 127 3.20 6.51 15.33
C GLN A 127 2.34 5.24 15.33
N PHE A 128 1.11 5.34 14.83
CA PHE A 128 0.21 4.20 14.68
C PHE A 128 0.56 3.30 13.48
N CYS A 129 0.71 3.86 12.27
CA CYS A 129 0.84 3.07 11.04
C CYS A 129 2.21 2.39 10.90
N PHE A 130 3.30 3.03 11.33
CA PHE A 130 4.66 2.59 11.00
C PHE A 130 5.04 1.24 11.63
N PRO A 131 4.72 0.96 12.90
CA PRO A 131 4.89 -0.38 13.47
C PRO A 131 4.09 -1.45 12.71
N ILE A 132 2.88 -1.11 12.27
CA ILE A 132 2.01 -2.03 11.51
C ILE A 132 2.57 -2.31 10.12
N VAL A 133 3.13 -1.30 9.43
CA VAL A 133 3.83 -1.51 8.15
C VAL A 133 4.96 -2.53 8.30
N ARG A 134 5.75 -2.42 9.37
CA ARG A 134 6.80 -3.40 9.66
C ARG A 134 6.22 -4.79 9.91
N GLU A 135 5.14 -4.88 10.71
CA GLU A 135 4.42 -6.12 10.98
C GLU A 135 3.92 -6.77 9.68
N ILE A 136 3.31 -6.01 8.77
CA ILE A 136 2.81 -6.52 7.48
C ILE A 136 3.95 -7.16 6.67
N ILE A 137 5.10 -6.48 6.57
CA ILE A 137 6.25 -6.96 5.79
C ILE A 137 6.88 -8.20 6.42
N GLN A 138 6.95 -8.26 7.76
CA GLN A 138 7.46 -9.43 8.48
C GLN A 138 6.51 -10.64 8.37
N THR A 139 5.21 -10.39 8.36
CA THR A 139 4.16 -11.40 8.26
C THR A 139 4.06 -11.98 6.84
N MET A 140 4.22 -11.14 5.83
CA MET A 140 4.11 -11.49 4.41
C MET A 140 5.40 -11.12 3.66
N PRO A 141 6.54 -11.77 3.96
CA PRO A 141 7.83 -11.39 3.39
C PRO A 141 7.81 -11.48 1.86
N PRO A 142 7.96 -10.35 1.14
CA PRO A 142 7.84 -10.34 -0.31
C PRO A 142 9.14 -10.74 -1.00
N ARG A 143 9.04 -11.35 -2.19
CA ARG A 143 10.22 -11.59 -3.05
C ARG A 143 10.76 -10.31 -3.69
N ARG A 144 9.89 -9.32 -3.92
CA ARG A 144 10.22 -8.02 -4.51
C ARG A 144 9.32 -6.95 -3.92
N LEU A 145 9.87 -5.75 -3.73
CA LEU A 145 9.12 -4.55 -3.37
C LEU A 145 9.00 -3.61 -4.58
N LEU A 146 7.85 -3.01 -4.77
CA LEU A 146 7.66 -1.86 -5.65
C LEU A 146 7.18 -0.70 -4.78
N VAL A 147 7.99 0.34 -4.66
CA VAL A 147 7.72 1.52 -3.85
C VAL A 147 7.32 2.68 -4.76
N ILE A 148 6.12 3.22 -4.52
CA ILE A 148 5.54 4.24 -5.35
C ILE A 148 5.79 5.62 -4.71
N GLY A 149 6.68 6.42 -5.29
CA GLY A 149 7.02 7.77 -4.83
C GLY A 149 8.23 7.83 -3.89
N LEU A 150 9.04 8.88 -4.03
CA LEU A 150 10.22 9.13 -3.18
C LEU A 150 9.86 9.30 -1.70
N ASN A 151 8.79 10.06 -1.41
CA ASN A 151 8.31 10.24 -0.04
C ASN A 151 7.91 8.89 0.62
N THR A 152 7.38 7.95 -0.17
CA THR A 152 7.06 6.60 0.32
C THR A 152 8.34 5.84 0.62
N TYR A 153 9.32 5.92 -0.27
CA TYR A 153 10.64 5.31 -0.09
C TYR A 153 11.33 5.81 1.18
N GLU A 154 11.44 7.12 1.38
CA GLU A 154 12.08 7.72 2.56
C GLU A 154 11.41 7.25 3.87
N LYS A 155 10.08 7.22 3.88
CA LYS A 155 9.31 6.72 5.04
C LYS A 155 9.58 5.24 5.26
N LEU A 156 9.50 4.43 4.23
CA LEU A 156 9.71 2.99 4.34
C LEU A 156 11.14 2.66 4.79
N GLU A 157 12.13 3.40 4.29
CA GLU A 157 13.52 3.30 4.74
C GLU A 157 13.64 3.59 6.24
N SER A 158 12.98 4.64 6.74
CA SER A 158 12.95 4.96 8.17
C SER A 158 12.25 3.89 9.02
N ILE A 159 11.24 3.21 8.46
CA ILE A 159 10.52 2.12 9.15
C ILE A 159 11.39 0.86 9.24
N LEU A 160 12.13 0.54 8.19
CA LEU A 160 12.89 -0.70 8.08
C LEU A 160 14.33 -0.59 8.58
N GLY A 161 14.83 0.63 8.84
CA GLY A 161 16.21 0.86 9.27
C GLY A 161 17.22 0.78 8.11
N GLY A 162 16.77 1.10 6.89
CA GLY A 162 17.59 1.01 5.68
C GLY A 162 17.25 -0.17 4.77
N PHE A 163 17.71 -0.08 3.52
CA PHE A 163 17.68 -1.20 2.56
C PHE A 163 19.10 -1.64 2.27
N THR A 164 19.38 -2.93 2.41
CA THR A 164 20.74 -3.50 2.25
C THR A 164 21.15 -3.72 0.80
N ASP A 165 20.30 -3.39 -0.18
CA ASP A 165 20.50 -3.76 -1.58
C ASP A 165 19.61 -2.88 -2.49
N LYS A 166 20.10 -1.71 -2.90
CA LYS A 166 19.30 -0.70 -3.63
C LYS A 166 19.46 -0.85 -5.14
N GLN A 167 18.35 -1.01 -5.86
CA GLN A 167 18.28 -0.76 -7.31
C GLN A 167 17.15 0.23 -7.57
N VAL A 168 17.52 1.46 -7.91
CA VAL A 168 16.57 2.54 -8.18
C VAL A 168 16.30 2.59 -9.67
N ALA A 169 15.10 2.23 -10.10
CA ALA A 169 14.57 2.67 -11.39
C ALA A 169 14.00 4.09 -11.22
N LEU A 170 14.09 4.94 -12.23
CA LEU A 170 13.43 6.25 -12.27
C LEU A 170 12.55 6.29 -13.52
N LEU A 171 11.25 6.50 -13.36
CA LEU A 171 10.35 6.80 -14.47
C LEU A 171 10.02 8.29 -14.47
N ARG A 172 10.18 8.96 -15.62
CA ARG A 172 9.75 10.35 -15.85
C ARG A 172 8.51 10.35 -16.75
N GLU A 173 7.50 11.14 -16.41
CA GLU A 173 6.31 11.35 -17.25
C GLU A 173 6.75 12.19 -18.48
N GLY A 174 6.62 11.66 -19.70
CA GLY A 174 6.87 12.40 -20.95
C GLY A 174 8.06 11.95 -21.81
N GLU A 175 8.96 11.10 -21.31
CA GLU A 175 9.97 10.44 -22.15
C GLU A 175 9.44 9.07 -22.60
N LYS A 176 9.36 8.83 -23.92
CA LYS A 176 9.17 7.49 -24.49
C LYS A 176 10.40 6.65 -24.17
N THR A 177 10.44 6.08 -22.97
CA THR A 177 11.38 5.02 -22.64
C THR A 177 10.67 4.03 -21.72
N SER A 178 9.99 3.10 -22.39
CA SER A 178 9.57 1.82 -21.88
C SER A 178 10.79 1.04 -21.40
N THR A 179 11.02 0.97 -20.09
CA THR A 179 11.64 -0.21 -19.47
C THR A 179 11.25 -0.27 -18.00
N LEU A 180 10.09 -0.88 -17.71
CA LEU A 180 9.99 -1.61 -16.45
C LEU A 180 10.57 -3.00 -16.69
N ILE A 181 11.22 -3.53 -15.65
CA ILE A 181 11.79 -4.88 -15.56
C ILE A 181 13.19 -4.99 -16.20
N LYS A 182 14.21 -4.85 -15.36
CA LYS A 182 15.36 -5.78 -15.46
C LYS A 182 15.23 -6.81 -14.36
N GLU A 183 15.24 -8.07 -14.78
CA GLU A 183 15.29 -9.22 -13.89
C GLU A 183 16.50 -9.12 -12.94
N SER A 184 16.25 -9.41 -11.67
CA SER A 184 17.29 -9.82 -10.74
C SER A 184 16.98 -11.25 -10.34
N LYS A 185 17.95 -12.13 -10.60
CA LYS A 185 17.91 -13.53 -10.20
C LYS A 185 18.01 -13.62 -8.66
N TRP A 186 17.06 -14.34 -8.06
CA TRP A 186 17.02 -14.87 -6.68
C TRP A 186 16.62 -13.95 -5.51
N GLY A 187 15.55 -14.36 -4.79
CA GLY A 187 15.53 -14.41 -3.33
C GLY A 187 15.52 -13.11 -2.50
N ALA A 188 14.58 -12.19 -2.75
CA ALA A 188 14.00 -11.26 -1.75
C ALA A 188 14.93 -10.34 -0.91
N LYS A 189 15.41 -9.21 -1.50
CA LYS A 189 16.01 -8.07 -0.77
C LYS A 189 15.80 -6.65 -1.35
N ARG A 190 14.93 -6.39 -2.36
CA ARG A 190 14.99 -5.11 -3.14
C ARG A 190 13.65 -4.43 -3.45
N GLY A 191 13.67 -3.09 -3.51
CA GLY A 191 12.55 -2.18 -3.86
C GLY A 191 12.80 -1.32 -5.10
N ALA A 192 11.82 -1.14 -5.98
CA ALA A 192 11.86 -0.20 -7.12
C ALA A 192 11.17 1.13 -6.77
N ILE A 193 11.65 2.28 -7.25
CA ILE A 193 11.07 3.61 -6.96
C ILE A 193 10.38 4.14 -8.22
N LEU A 194 9.14 4.64 -8.11
CA LEU A 194 8.51 5.39 -9.20
C LEU A 194 8.40 6.86 -8.84
N ARG A 195 8.87 7.76 -9.72
CA ARG A 195 8.77 9.21 -9.55
C ARG A 195 7.51 9.72 -10.25
N ARG A 196 6.78 10.61 -9.58
CA ARG A 196 5.89 11.58 -10.23
C ARG A 196 6.68 12.89 -10.28
N ILE A 197 6.93 13.43 -11.48
CA ILE A 197 7.38 14.82 -11.65
C ILE A 197 6.14 15.63 -11.95
#